data_AF-A0A0G8ETA0-F1
#
_entry.id   AF-A0A0G8ETA0-F1
#
_cell.length_a   1.000
_cell.length_b   1.000
_cell.length_c   1.000
_cell.angle_alpha   90.00
_cell.angle_beta   90.00
_cell.angle_gamma   90.00
#
_symmetry.space_group_name_H-M   'P 1'
#
loop_
_entity.id
_entity.type
_entity.pdbx_description
1 polymer ?
#
loop_
_entity_poly.entity_id
_entity_poly.type
_entity_poly.pdbx_seq_one_letter_code
_entity_poly.pdbx_strand_id
1 'polypeptide(L)'
;MKTITAWQNNIQIVKDAVNIEEISKGFSPDKKYIITSANNEKYLLRTGDIKEYERKKIEFQILNEMQNRSVQAQKPIEMGLLAEEGLCYGIFSYLEGEDAKKLLPTYTPKEQYDIGIEAGKDLAKMHTYEAPKDILP
;
A
#
# COMPACT_ATOMS: atom_id res chain seq x y z
N MET A 1 -4.01 -17.91 -14.84
CA MET A 1 -4.51 -19.06 -14.05
C MET A 1 -3.45 -19.60 -13.08
N LYS A 2 -2.22 -19.95 -13.50
CA LYS A 2 -1.19 -20.48 -12.56
C LYS A 2 -0.83 -19.53 -11.39
N THR A 3 -0.75 -18.22 -11.64
CA THR A 3 -0.30 -17.24 -10.64
C THR A 3 -1.30 -17.00 -9.50
N ILE A 4 -2.61 -17.01 -9.80
CA ILE A 4 -3.66 -16.82 -8.78
C ILE A 4 -3.70 -18.01 -7.83
N THR A 5 -3.62 -19.24 -8.37
CA THR A 5 -3.58 -20.45 -7.56
C THR A 5 -2.36 -20.50 -6.65
N ALA A 6 -1.19 -20.04 -7.13
CA ALA A 6 0.00 -19.95 -6.29
C ALA A 6 -0.17 -18.95 -5.13
N TRP A 7 -0.79 -17.80 -5.37
CA TRP A 7 -1.06 -16.82 -4.30
C TRP A 7 -2.08 -17.34 -3.29
N GLN A 8 -3.14 -18.01 -3.73
CA GLN A 8 -4.13 -18.62 -2.84
C GLN A 8 -3.52 -19.68 -1.90
N ASN A 9 -2.46 -20.36 -2.33
CA ASN A 9 -1.77 -21.36 -1.52
C ASN A 9 -0.76 -20.76 -0.54
N ASN A 10 -0.17 -19.60 -0.87
CA ASN A 10 0.98 -19.04 -0.15
C ASN A 10 0.71 -17.73 0.59
N ILE A 11 -0.45 -17.10 0.39
CA ILE A 11 -0.83 -15.84 1.03
C ILE A 11 -2.17 -16.03 1.71
N GLN A 12 -2.20 -15.89 3.04
CA GLN A 12 -3.36 -16.27 3.85
C GLN A 12 -4.61 -15.47 3.47
N ILE A 13 -4.45 -14.16 3.24
CA ILE A 13 -5.56 -13.26 2.86
C ILE A 13 -6.09 -13.54 1.45
N VAL A 14 -5.26 -14.10 0.57
CA VAL A 14 -5.65 -14.36 -0.82
C VAL A 14 -6.37 -15.71 -0.95
N LYS A 15 -6.16 -16.63 -0.02
CA LYS A 15 -6.75 -17.99 -0.03
C LYS A 15 -8.27 -17.97 -0.23
N ASP A 16 -8.97 -17.09 0.48
CA ASP A 16 -10.44 -16.97 0.45
C ASP A 16 -10.91 -15.75 -0.38
N ALA A 17 -10.06 -15.26 -1.29
CA ALA A 17 -10.41 -14.15 -2.17
C ALA A 17 -11.49 -14.56 -3.18
N VAL A 18 -12.56 -13.79 -3.23
CA VAL A 18 -13.64 -13.97 -4.23
C VAL A 18 -13.39 -13.14 -5.49
N ASN A 19 -12.55 -12.10 -5.40
CA ASN A 19 -12.14 -11.30 -6.54
C ASN A 19 -10.70 -10.80 -6.39
N ILE A 20 -9.98 -10.71 -7.51
CA ILE A 20 -8.63 -10.16 -7.61
C ILE A 20 -8.57 -9.29 -8.87
N GLU A 21 -8.45 -7.98 -8.70
CA GLU A 21 -8.45 -7.01 -9.80
C GLU A 21 -7.12 -6.27 -9.88
N GLU A 22 -6.47 -6.26 -11.05
CA GLU A 22 -5.22 -5.52 -11.26
C GLU A 22 -5.45 -4.02 -11.39
N ILE A 23 -4.66 -3.22 -10.67
CA ILE A 23 -4.60 -1.77 -10.81
C ILE A 23 -3.49 -1.42 -11.80
N SER A 24 -3.85 -1.08 -13.03
CA SER A 24 -2.92 -0.73 -14.11
C SER A 24 -2.42 0.73 -14.09
N LYS A 25 -2.70 1.49 -13.02
CA LYS A 25 -2.32 2.90 -12.88
C LYS A 25 -1.01 3.07 -12.09
N GLY A 26 -0.15 3.96 -12.56
CA GLY A 26 1.08 4.39 -11.88
C GLY A 26 2.33 4.20 -12.73
N PHE A 27 3.48 4.56 -12.16
CA PHE A 27 4.80 4.48 -12.81
C PHE A 27 5.72 3.41 -12.22
N SER A 28 5.28 2.71 -11.17
CA SER A 28 6.08 1.65 -10.56
C SER A 28 6.05 0.41 -11.46
N PRO A 29 7.19 -0.30 -11.63
CA PRO A 29 7.17 -1.63 -12.23
C PRO A 29 6.45 -2.66 -11.35
N ASP A 30 6.20 -2.35 -10.08
CA ASP A 30 5.41 -3.19 -9.18
C ASP A 30 3.99 -3.35 -9.69
N LYS A 31 3.49 -4.58 -9.63
CA LYS A 31 2.08 -4.86 -9.90
C LYS A 31 1.27 -4.70 -8.63
N LYS A 32 0.05 -4.20 -8.79
CA LYS A 32 -0.88 -3.92 -7.69
C LYS A 32 -2.21 -4.56 -7.98
N TYR A 33 -2.84 -5.14 -6.96
CA TYR A 33 -4.12 -5.80 -7.07
C TYR A 33 -5.02 -5.45 -5.89
N ILE A 34 -6.30 -5.27 -6.16
CA ILE A 34 -7.35 -5.22 -5.14
C ILE A 34 -7.82 -6.65 -4.92
N ILE A 35 -7.72 -7.12 -3.68
CA ILE A 35 -8.24 -8.40 -3.24
C ILE A 35 -9.55 -8.14 -2.51
N THR A 36 -10.63 -8.80 -2.92
CA THR A 36 -11.89 -8.79 -2.17
C THR A 36 -12.09 -10.16 -1.52
N SER A 37 -12.22 -10.19 -0.20
CA SER A 37 -12.51 -11.42 0.56
C SER A 37 -13.98 -11.81 0.47
N ALA A 38 -14.32 -13.05 0.86
CA ALA A 38 -15.71 -13.51 0.94
C ALA A 38 -16.59 -12.65 1.88
N ASN A 39 -15.99 -11.97 2.85
CA ASN A 39 -16.68 -11.04 3.75
C ASN A 39 -16.78 -9.60 3.20
N ASN A 40 -16.46 -9.40 1.92
CA ASN A 40 -16.45 -8.10 1.23
C ASN A 40 -15.41 -7.10 1.81
N GLU A 41 -14.40 -7.58 2.52
CA GLU A 41 -13.27 -6.75 2.93
C GLU A 41 -12.29 -6.62 1.78
N LYS A 42 -11.71 -5.42 1.62
CA LYS A 42 -10.76 -5.14 0.56
C LYS A 42 -9.34 -5.00 1.10
N TYR A 43 -8.40 -5.54 0.33
CA TYR A 43 -6.97 -5.47 0.60
C TYR A 43 -6.22 -5.03 -0.66
N LEU A 44 -5.06 -4.40 -0.47
CA LEU A 44 -4.14 -4.08 -1.54
C LEU A 44 -2.98 -5.08 -1.50
N LEU A 45 -2.87 -5.90 -2.54
CA LEU A 45 -1.69 -6.73 -2.81
C LEU A 45 -0.73 -5.94 -3.70
N ARG A 46 0.54 -5.87 -3.30
CA ARG A 46 1.64 -5.37 -4.13
C ARG A 46 2.63 -6.50 -4.34
N THR A 47 3.09 -6.69 -5.57
CA THR A 47 4.14 -7.65 -5.92
C THR A 47 5.29 -6.97 -6.64
N GLY A 48 6.52 -7.33 -6.31
CA GLY A 48 7.72 -6.86 -7.01
C GLY A 48 8.77 -7.96 -7.14
N ASP A 49 9.90 -7.65 -7.76
CA ASP A 49 11.01 -8.59 -7.92
C ASP A 49 11.54 -9.01 -6.54
N ILE A 50 11.89 -10.29 -6.38
CA ILE A 50 12.41 -10.85 -5.13
C ILE A 50 13.66 -10.09 -4.62
N LYS A 51 14.47 -9.53 -5.51
CA LYS A 51 15.68 -8.75 -5.17
C LYS A 51 15.34 -7.46 -4.40
N GLU A 52 14.11 -6.98 -4.51
CA GLU A 52 13.65 -5.77 -3.81
C GLU A 52 13.15 -6.05 -2.39
N TYR A 53 13.14 -7.30 -1.94
CA TYR A 53 12.51 -7.70 -0.67
C TYR A 53 13.02 -6.88 0.53
N GLU A 54 14.33 -6.73 0.70
CA GLU A 54 14.89 -5.96 1.82
C GLU A 54 14.50 -4.48 1.77
N ARG A 55 14.45 -3.89 0.57
CA ARG A 55 13.98 -2.50 0.38
C ARG A 55 12.50 -2.37 0.78
N LYS A 56 11.65 -3.30 0.32
CA LYS A 56 10.22 -3.30 0.65
C LYS A 56 9.93 -3.61 2.12
N LYS A 57 10.80 -4.38 2.79
CA LYS A 57 10.74 -4.62 4.23
C LYS A 57 10.92 -3.33 5.03
N ILE A 58 11.84 -2.46 4.60
CA ILE A 58 12.00 -1.12 5.19
C ILE A 58 10.74 -0.28 4.95
N GLU A 59 10.17 -0.27 3.73
CA GLU A 59 8.91 0.42 3.45
C GLU A 59 7.76 -0.07 4.34
N PHE A 60 7.67 -1.39 4.55
CA PHE A 60 6.66 -2.02 5.42
C PHE A 60 6.83 -1.59 6.89
N GLN A 61 8.06 -1.49 7.38
CA GLN A 61 8.36 -0.98 8.71
C GLN A 61 8.01 0.51 8.85
N ILE A 62 8.36 1.33 7.86
CA ILE A 62 8.00 2.75 7.84
C ILE A 62 6.48 2.91 7.91
N LEU A 63 5.72 2.13 7.14
CA LEU A 63 4.26 2.17 7.18
C LEU A 63 3.69 1.79 8.57
N ASN A 64 4.30 0.86 9.28
CA ASN A 64 3.94 0.56 10.67
C ASN A 64 4.15 1.79 11.58
N GLU A 65 5.30 2.45 11.44
CA GLU A 65 5.60 3.68 12.19
C GLU A 65 4.66 4.84 11.87
N MET A 66 4.16 4.91 10.62
CA MET A 66 3.14 5.89 10.23
C MET A 66 1.80 5.60 10.90
N GLN A 67 1.41 4.33 11.04
CA GLN A 67 0.19 3.95 11.78
C GLN A 67 0.29 4.33 13.27
N ASN A 68 1.44 4.07 13.90
CA ASN A 68 1.67 4.45 15.30
C ASN A 68 1.54 5.96 15.54
N ARG A 69 1.76 6.77 14.49
CA ARG A 69 1.63 8.23 14.50
C ARG A 69 0.28 8.74 14.03
N SER A 70 -0.69 7.85 13.80
CA SER A 70 -2.04 8.21 13.32
C SER A 70 -2.02 9.01 12.01
N VAL A 71 -1.06 8.72 11.13
CA VAL A 71 -1.03 9.20 9.75
C VAL A 71 -2.07 8.41 8.95
N GLN A 72 -2.84 9.04 8.05
CA GLN A 72 -3.78 8.34 7.18
C GLN A 72 -3.03 7.62 6.04
N ALA A 73 -2.35 6.53 6.39
CA ALA A 73 -1.67 5.64 5.48
C ALA A 73 -2.35 4.27 5.43
N GLN A 74 -2.02 3.48 4.43
CA GLN A 74 -2.41 2.07 4.39
C GLN A 74 -1.74 1.31 5.55
N LYS A 75 -2.48 0.40 6.18
CA LYS A 75 -1.97 -0.48 7.23
C LYS A 75 -1.21 -1.64 6.59
N PRO A 76 0.06 -1.88 6.94
CA PRO A 76 0.75 -3.10 6.54
C PRO A 76 0.20 -4.30 7.33
N ILE A 77 -0.10 -5.41 6.64
CA ILE A 77 -0.78 -6.57 7.23
C ILE A 77 0.09 -7.83 7.16
N GLU A 78 0.56 -8.16 5.97
CA GLU A 78 1.32 -9.38 5.70
C GLU A 78 2.38 -9.05 4.64
N MET A 79 3.56 -9.66 4.72
CA MET A 79 4.54 -9.60 3.64
C MET A 79 5.33 -10.90 3.57
N GLY A 80 5.86 -11.22 2.40
CA GLY A 80 6.61 -12.45 2.22
C GLY A 80 7.23 -12.61 0.85
N LEU A 81 7.69 -13.83 0.60
CA LEU A 81 8.36 -14.26 -0.62
C LEU A 81 7.49 -15.27 -1.35
N LEU A 82 7.48 -15.16 -2.68
CA LEU A 82 6.93 -16.14 -3.62
C LEU A 82 8.11 -16.65 -4.44
N ALA A 83 8.89 -17.54 -3.82
CA ALA A 83 10.20 -17.94 -4.32
C ALA A 83 10.14 -18.65 -5.68
N GLU A 84 9.12 -19.47 -5.91
CA GLU A 84 8.91 -20.18 -7.18
C GLU A 84 8.61 -19.21 -8.34
N GLU A 85 8.00 -18.08 -8.03
CA GLU A 85 7.65 -17.01 -8.96
C GLU A 85 8.76 -15.96 -9.11
N GLY A 86 9.80 -16.01 -8.27
CA GLY A 86 10.84 -14.98 -8.21
C GLY A 86 10.31 -13.61 -7.77
N LEU A 87 9.26 -13.60 -6.94
CA LEU A 87 8.59 -12.38 -6.48
C LEU A 87 8.68 -12.22 -4.96
N CYS A 88 8.56 -10.98 -4.51
CA CYS A 88 8.13 -10.66 -3.16
C CYS A 88 6.75 -10.00 -3.17
N TYR A 89 6.05 -10.05 -2.04
CA TYR A 89 4.74 -9.43 -1.91
C TYR A 89 4.56 -8.70 -0.58
N GLY A 90 3.60 -7.77 -0.58
CA GLY A 90 3.04 -7.16 0.61
C GLY A 90 1.53 -7.00 0.49
N ILE A 91 0.81 -7.28 1.57
CA ILE A 91 -0.62 -7.06 1.76
C ILE A 91 -0.81 -5.86 2.69
N PHE A 92 -1.69 -4.96 2.27
CA PHE A 92 -2.03 -3.75 3.00
C PHE A 92 -3.55 -3.61 3.09
N SER A 93 -4.04 -2.85 4.07
CA SER A 93 -5.44 -2.44 4.09
C SER A 93 -5.76 -1.62 2.84
N TYR A 94 -6.93 -1.84 2.26
CA TYR A 94 -7.42 -0.96 1.20
C TYR A 94 -7.94 0.35 1.79
N LEU A 95 -7.51 1.48 1.24
CA LEU A 95 -8.07 2.79 1.57
C LEU A 95 -9.07 3.16 0.49
N GLU A 96 -10.34 3.30 0.90
CA GLU A 96 -11.37 3.83 0.01
C GLU A 96 -11.11 5.31 -0.25
N GLY A 97 -11.21 5.71 -1.52
CA GLY A 97 -10.97 7.09 -1.92
C GLY A 97 -10.85 7.24 -3.42
N GLU A 98 -10.75 8.49 -3.85
CA GLU A 98 -10.59 8.87 -5.25
C GLU A 98 -9.28 9.64 -5.46
N ASP A 99 -8.78 9.61 -6.69
CA ASP A 99 -7.54 10.30 -7.05
C ASP A 99 -7.71 11.82 -6.93
N ALA A 100 -6.95 12.41 -6.00
CA ALA A 100 -6.94 13.84 -5.76
C ALA A 100 -6.62 14.64 -7.03
N LYS A 101 -5.77 14.15 -7.93
CA LYS A 101 -5.45 14.82 -9.20
C LYS A 101 -6.69 14.98 -10.10
N LYS A 102 -7.62 14.03 -10.03
CA LYS A 102 -8.87 14.03 -10.79
C LYS A 102 -9.92 14.95 -10.13
N LEU A 103 -10.09 14.85 -8.81
CA LEU A 103 -11.20 15.52 -8.12
C LEU A 103 -10.87 16.92 -7.60
N LEU A 104 -9.63 17.20 -7.19
CA LEU A 104 -9.26 18.52 -6.65
C LEU A 104 -9.67 19.67 -7.58
N PRO A 105 -9.46 19.62 -8.91
CA PRO A 105 -9.85 20.71 -9.81
C PRO A 105 -11.37 20.94 -9.89
N THR A 106 -12.18 19.95 -9.48
CA THR A 106 -13.65 20.04 -9.51
C THR A 106 -14.24 20.66 -8.25
N TYR A 107 -13.44 20.79 -7.19
CA TYR A 107 -13.85 21.37 -5.92
C TYR A 107 -13.67 22.89 -5.90
N THR A 108 -14.41 23.54 -4.99
CA THR A 108 -14.26 24.98 -4.74
C THR A 108 -12.87 25.31 -4.19
N PRO A 109 -12.39 26.56 -4.34
CA PRO A 109 -11.10 26.97 -3.76
C PRO A 109 -11.01 26.73 -2.24
N LYS A 110 -12.12 26.86 -1.52
CA LYS A 110 -12.17 26.61 -0.07
C LYS A 110 -11.96 25.12 0.24
N GLU A 111 -12.67 24.23 -0.45
CA GLU A 111 -12.52 22.77 -0.24
C GLU A 111 -11.11 22.30 -0.59
N GLN A 112 -10.52 22.81 -1.67
CA GLN A 112 -9.12 22.52 -2.02
C GLN A 112 -8.15 22.96 -0.92
N TYR A 113 -8.36 24.15 -0.36
CA TYR A 113 -7.56 24.66 0.76
C TYR A 113 -7.69 23.78 2.01
N ASP A 114 -8.93 23.43 2.39
CA ASP A 114 -9.21 22.58 3.54
C ASP A 114 -8.55 21.19 3.39
N ILE A 115 -8.62 20.58 2.21
CA ILE A 115 -7.92 19.32 1.90
C ILE A 115 -6.41 19.48 2.05
N GLY A 116 -5.85 20.59 1.58
CA GLY A 116 -4.43 20.91 1.73
C GLY A 116 -4.01 21.02 3.19
N ILE A 117 -4.85 21.62 4.04
CA ILE A 117 -4.61 21.70 5.49
C ILE A 117 -4.60 20.30 6.13
N GLU A 118 -5.56 19.43 5.80
CA GLU A 118 -5.56 18.06 6.34
C GLU A 118 -4.35 17.25 5.88
N ALA A 119 -3.97 17.34 4.60
CA ALA A 119 -2.76 16.71 4.08
C ALA A 119 -1.49 17.21 4.79
N GLY A 120 -1.43 18.52 5.07
CA GLY A 120 -0.33 19.14 5.82
C GLY A 120 -0.23 18.64 7.27
N LYS A 121 -1.36 18.39 7.95
CA LYS A 121 -1.39 17.80 9.30
C LYS A 121 -0.80 16.40 9.30
N ASP A 122 -1.15 15.57 8.32
CA ASP A 122 -0.57 14.24 8.20
C ASP A 122 0.92 14.28 7.87
N LEU A 123 1.35 15.18 6.99
CA LEU A 123 2.78 15.39 6.72
C LEU A 123 3.54 15.81 7.99
N ALA A 124 2.96 16.68 8.81
CA ALA A 124 3.57 17.09 10.08
C ALA A 124 3.71 15.91 11.06
N LYS A 125 2.72 15.01 11.13
CA LYS A 125 2.83 13.76 11.91
C LYS A 125 3.94 12.86 11.38
N MET A 126 4.08 12.72 10.05
CA MET A 126 5.16 11.94 9.45
C MET A 126 6.54 12.44 9.85
N HIS A 127 6.73 13.76 9.91
CA HIS A 127 8.00 14.39 10.33
C HIS A 127 8.38 14.16 11.80
N THR A 128 7.51 13.55 12.62
CA THR A 128 7.86 13.11 13.97
C THR A 128 8.60 11.77 13.99
N TYR A 129 8.77 11.11 12.84
CA TYR A 129 9.64 9.95 12.70
C TYR A 129 11.05 10.42 12.35
N GLU A 130 11.98 10.26 13.28
CA GLU A 130 13.36 10.66 13.09
C GLU A 130 14.03 9.84 11.98
N ALA A 131 14.85 10.51 11.18
CA ALA A 131 15.67 9.83 10.19
C ALA A 131 16.69 8.89 10.87
N PRO A 132 17.06 7.77 10.24
CA PRO A 132 18.11 6.90 10.75
C PRO A 132 19.43 7.68 10.94
N LYS A 133 20.08 7.47 12.09
CA LYS A 133 21.33 8.17 12.46
C LYS A 133 22.51 7.87 11.54
N ASP A 134 22.43 6.75 10.82
CA ASP A 134 23.52 6.24 9.99
C ASP A 134 23.45 6.74 8.54
N ILE A 135 22.47 7.59 8.21
CA ILE A 135 22.33 8.23 6.90
C ILE A 135 22.82 9.67 7.01
N LEU A 136 23.91 10.00 6.31
CA LEU A 136 24.41 11.36 6.22
C LEU A 136 23.42 12.23 5.41
N PRO A 137 23.20 13.49 5.80
CA PRO A 137 22.33 14.43 5.09
C PRO A 137 22.82 14.80 3.69
#